data_AF-A0AAD9NKD4-F1
#
_entry.id   AF-A0AAD9NKD4-F1
#
_cell.length_a   1.000
_cell.length_b   1.000
_cell.length_c   1.000
_cell.angle_alpha   90.00
_cell.angle_beta   90.00
_cell.angle_gamma   90.00
#
_symmetry.space_group_name_H-M   'P 1'
#
loop_
_entity.id
_entity.type
_entity.pdbx_description
1 polymer ?
#
loop_
_entity_poly.entity_id
_entity_poly.type
_entity_poly.pdbx_seq_one_letter_code
_entity_poly.pdbx_strand_id
1 'polypeptide(L)'
;MNEVMGSPSIGTVLAAELPLYEQLQQSYKIIKKQHKNWHDTLSAAHKAVMCLQNVVEQYHCCAQVSIEDTPFRPFVGIQEALLGKLIQTVEAEMLQIREALHELGKTSSAVMKQVNYCLQSYNKNLTGSSVAAMTVCQPLRPSIAVLLEKITDAGHLFHTQYMCKKYYIENVAYNDVATAECLANNWLDTKTLDKQITGKSMA
;
A
#
# COMPACT_ATOMS: atom_id res chain seq x y z
N MET A 1 29.16 -18.28 -51.07
CA MET A 1 29.39 -18.76 -49.71
C MET A 1 28.35 -18.11 -48.82
N ASN A 2 27.24 -18.80 -48.58
CA ASN A 2 26.20 -18.36 -47.65
C ASN A 2 26.52 -18.96 -46.29
N GLU A 3 26.96 -18.14 -45.33
CA GLU A 3 27.02 -18.54 -43.92
C GLU A 3 25.60 -18.61 -43.38
N VAL A 4 25.18 -19.84 -43.09
CA VAL A 4 23.95 -20.15 -42.35
C VAL A 4 24.17 -19.70 -40.92
N MET A 5 23.55 -18.58 -40.52
CA MET A 5 23.38 -18.20 -39.12
C MET A 5 22.56 -19.28 -38.43
N GLY A 6 23.26 -20.19 -37.74
CA GLY A 6 22.64 -21.22 -36.90
C GLY A 6 21.77 -20.57 -35.84
N SER A 7 20.48 -20.88 -35.87
CA SER A 7 19.56 -20.51 -34.79
C SER A 7 20.10 -21.06 -33.46
N PRO A 8 20.09 -20.27 -32.37
CA PRO A 8 20.61 -20.74 -31.09
C PRO A 8 19.87 -22.01 -30.64
N SER A 9 20.62 -23.01 -30.18
CA SER A 9 20.05 -24.18 -29.52
C SER A 9 19.14 -23.75 -28.38
N ILE A 10 17.98 -24.43 -28.23
CA ILE A 10 17.01 -24.23 -27.14
C ILE A 10 17.72 -24.25 -25.77
N GLY A 11 18.78 -25.05 -25.60
CA GLY A 11 19.56 -25.10 -24.37
C GLY A 11 20.31 -23.81 -24.02
N THR A 12 20.75 -23.05 -25.02
CA THR A 12 21.51 -21.79 -24.83
C THR A 12 20.59 -20.63 -24.47
N VAL A 13 19.36 -20.61 -25.02
CA VAL A 13 18.33 -19.61 -24.69
C VAL A 13 17.82 -19.78 -23.25
N LEU A 14 17.67 -21.03 -22.80
CA LEU A 14 17.22 -21.35 -21.44
C LEU A 14 18.21 -20.93 -20.36
N ALA A 15 19.52 -21.02 -20.61
CA ALA A 15 20.56 -20.62 -19.67
C ALA A 15 20.64 -19.10 -19.47
N ALA A 16 20.42 -18.32 -20.54
CA ALA A 16 20.46 -16.86 -20.49
C ALA A 16 19.28 -16.25 -19.70
N GLU A 17 18.13 -16.92 -19.69
CA GLU A 17 16.92 -16.41 -19.03
C GLU A 17 16.82 -16.81 -17.55
N LEU A 18 17.54 -17.84 -17.11
CA LEU A 18 17.43 -18.38 -15.73
C LEU A 18 17.64 -17.31 -14.64
N PRO A 19 18.64 -16.41 -14.71
CA PRO A 19 18.84 -15.38 -13.70
C PRO A 19 17.65 -14.40 -13.60
N LEU A 20 16.94 -14.16 -14.70
CA LEU A 20 15.77 -13.31 -14.72
C LEU A 20 14.59 -13.97 -14.00
N TYR A 21 14.38 -15.28 -14.21
CA TYR A 21 13.36 -16.03 -13.47
C TYR A 21 13.64 -16.09 -11.97
N GLU A 22 14.90 -16.29 -11.58
CA GLU A 22 15.30 -16.26 -10.18
C GLU A 22 15.03 -14.88 -9.54
N GLN A 23 15.38 -13.80 -10.25
CA GLN A 23 15.09 -12.44 -9.81
C GLN A 23 13.58 -12.20 -9.64
N LEU A 24 12.77 -12.58 -10.64
CA LEU A 24 11.31 -12.45 -10.60
C LEU A 24 10.71 -13.23 -9.42
N GLN A 25 11.17 -14.47 -9.21
CA GLN A 25 10.72 -15.32 -8.11
C GLN A 25 11.08 -14.69 -6.76
N GLN A 26 12.31 -14.18 -6.62
CA GLN A 26 12.77 -13.54 -5.39
C GLN A 26 11.99 -12.25 -5.10
N SER A 27 11.78 -11.42 -6.13
CA SER A 27 10.98 -10.20 -6.02
C SER A 27 9.54 -10.51 -5.62
N TYR A 28 8.92 -11.55 -6.17
CA TYR A 28 7.57 -11.95 -5.79
C TYR A 28 7.49 -12.47 -4.34
N LYS A 29 8.49 -13.21 -3.84
CA LYS A 29 8.57 -13.60 -2.42
C LYS A 29 8.64 -12.37 -1.51
N ILE A 30 9.44 -11.37 -1.89
CA ILE A 30 9.55 -10.11 -1.14
C ILE A 30 8.21 -9.37 -1.16
N ILE A 31 7.54 -9.27 -2.30
CA ILE A 31 6.22 -8.62 -2.43
C ILE A 31 5.19 -9.28 -1.52
N LYS A 32 5.15 -10.62 -1.45
CA LYS A 32 4.26 -11.33 -0.51
C LYS A 32 4.55 -11.01 0.95
N LYS A 33 5.84 -10.91 1.33
CA LYS A 33 6.21 -10.49 2.68
C LYS A 33 5.75 -9.06 2.96
N GLN A 34 5.95 -8.16 2.01
CA GLN A 34 5.51 -6.77 2.14
C GLN A 34 3.99 -6.64 2.19
N HIS A 35 3.25 -7.48 1.49
CA HIS A 35 1.79 -7.55 1.58
C HIS A 35 1.30 -7.95 2.97
N LYS A 36 1.95 -8.92 3.62
CA LYS A 36 1.66 -9.24 5.01
C LYS A 36 1.97 -8.05 5.93
N ASN A 37 3.16 -7.48 5.81
CA ASN A 37 3.56 -6.32 6.63
C ASN A 37 2.57 -5.16 6.48
N TRP A 38 2.08 -4.91 5.26
CA TRP A 38 1.07 -3.90 4.98
C TRP A 38 -0.20 -4.12 5.80
N HIS A 39 -0.74 -5.34 5.78
CA HIS A 39 -1.92 -5.71 6.59
C HIS A 39 -1.66 -5.60 8.08
N ASP A 40 -0.53 -6.10 8.56
CA ASP A 40 -0.16 -6.03 9.97
C ASP A 40 -0.08 -4.56 10.45
N THR A 41 0.50 -3.67 9.63
CA THR A 41 0.55 -2.22 9.91
C THR A 41 -0.83 -1.58 9.91
N LEU A 42 -1.69 -1.90 8.94
CA LEU A 42 -3.06 -1.39 8.91
C LEU A 42 -3.86 -1.83 10.14
N SER A 43 -3.78 -3.12 10.49
CA SER A 43 -4.47 -3.68 11.65
C SER A 43 -3.99 -3.07 12.96
N ALA A 44 -2.67 -2.84 13.10
CA ALA A 44 -2.11 -2.25 14.32
C ALA A 44 -2.63 -0.83 14.58
N ALA A 45 -2.77 -0.02 13.53
CA ALA A 45 -3.24 1.36 13.64
C ALA A 45 -4.77 1.52 13.55
N HIS A 46 -5.52 0.45 13.26
CA HIS A 46 -6.96 0.52 13.08
C HIS A 46 -7.68 1.09 14.31
N LYS A 47 -7.25 0.68 15.52
CA LYS A 47 -7.83 1.22 16.76
C LYS A 47 -7.67 2.74 16.85
N ALA A 48 -6.49 3.27 16.52
CA ALA A 48 -6.23 4.70 16.53
C ALA A 48 -7.13 5.45 15.55
N VAL A 49 -7.34 4.88 14.35
CA VAL A 49 -8.25 5.45 13.35
C VAL A 49 -9.70 5.49 13.83
N MET A 50 -10.19 4.42 14.45
CA MET A 50 -11.55 4.39 15.01
C MET A 50 -11.70 5.37 16.20
N CYS A 51 -10.68 5.47 17.06
CA CYS A 51 -10.64 6.45 18.14
C CYS A 51 -10.69 7.88 17.57
N LEU A 52 -9.90 8.18 16.54
CA LEU A 52 -9.88 9.48 15.89
C LEU A 52 -11.26 9.89 15.37
N GLN A 53 -11.95 9.01 14.63
CA GLN A 53 -13.31 9.27 14.15
C GLN A 53 -14.25 9.66 15.30
N ASN A 54 -14.25 8.86 16.37
CA ASN A 54 -15.09 9.09 17.54
C ASN A 54 -14.74 10.40 18.27
N VAL A 55 -13.46 10.73 18.41
CA VAL A 55 -13.02 11.95 19.12
C VAL A 55 -13.35 13.20 18.29
N VAL A 56 -13.24 13.15 16.96
CA VAL A 56 -13.65 14.26 16.08
C VAL A 56 -15.16 14.49 16.16
N GLU A 57 -15.96 13.42 16.21
CA GLU A 57 -17.41 13.53 16.44
C GLU A 57 -17.72 14.15 17.82
N GLN A 58 -17.03 13.71 18.87
CA GLN A 58 -17.16 14.30 20.21
C GLN A 58 -16.78 15.77 20.25
N TYR A 59 -15.70 16.16 19.55
CA TYR A 59 -15.29 17.56 19.42
C TYR A 59 -16.40 18.39 18.77
N HIS A 60 -16.96 17.91 17.66
CA HIS A 60 -18.04 18.57 16.96
C HIS A 60 -19.28 18.76 17.85
N CYS A 61 -19.72 17.70 18.53
CA CYS A 61 -20.85 17.75 19.45
C CYS A 61 -20.59 18.69 20.63
N CYS A 62 -19.40 18.64 21.23
CA CYS A 62 -19.02 19.49 22.35
C CYS A 62 -18.95 20.97 21.94
N ALA A 63 -18.48 21.27 20.73
CA ALA A 63 -18.40 22.64 20.21
C ALA A 63 -19.78 23.25 19.91
N GLN A 64 -20.77 22.43 19.57
CA GLN A 64 -22.13 22.89 19.25
C GLN A 64 -23.04 23.03 20.46
N VAL A 65 -22.74 22.36 21.57
CA VAL A 65 -23.61 22.37 22.75
C VAL A 65 -23.55 23.73 23.44
N SER A 66 -24.73 24.25 23.80
CA SER A 66 -24.84 25.37 24.73
C SER A 66 -24.70 24.82 26.15
N ILE A 67 -23.54 24.99 26.78
CA ILE A 67 -23.29 24.48 28.15
C ILE A 67 -24.25 25.09 29.17
N GLU A 68 -24.73 26.31 28.93
CA GLU A 68 -25.72 26.99 29.77
C GLU A 68 -27.03 26.21 29.89
N ASP A 69 -27.39 25.43 28.87
CA ASP A 69 -28.60 24.60 28.82
C ASP A 69 -28.39 23.18 29.38
N THR A 70 -27.22 22.90 29.94
CA THR A 70 -26.86 21.57 30.47
C THR A 70 -26.68 21.61 31.99
N PRO A 71 -26.72 20.45 32.67
CA PRO A 71 -26.33 20.34 34.08
C PRO A 71 -24.89 20.80 34.39
N PHE A 72 -24.06 21.04 33.36
CA PHE A 72 -22.69 21.51 33.51
C PHE A 72 -22.55 23.03 33.65
N ARG A 73 -23.64 23.80 33.53
CA ARG A 73 -23.65 25.26 33.72
C ARG A 73 -22.87 25.78 34.95
N PRO A 74 -22.86 25.11 36.12
CA PRO A 74 -22.08 25.60 37.27
C PRO A 74 -20.56 25.54 37.07
N PHE A 75 -20.07 24.78 36.10
CA PHE A 75 -18.64 24.58 35.85
C PHE A 75 -18.14 25.56 34.79
N VAL A 76 -17.61 26.70 35.24
CA VAL A 76 -17.02 27.72 34.37
C VAL A 76 -15.81 27.14 33.62
N GLY A 77 -15.74 27.36 32.30
CA GLY A 77 -14.61 26.93 31.47
C GLY A 77 -14.58 25.44 31.13
N ILE A 78 -15.63 24.68 31.47
CA ILE A 78 -15.66 23.22 31.26
C ILE A 78 -15.65 22.86 29.78
N GLN A 79 -16.29 23.66 28.92
CA GLN A 79 -16.34 23.43 27.47
C GLN A 79 -14.95 23.53 26.87
N GLU A 80 -14.24 24.61 27.19
CA GLU A 80 -12.89 24.90 26.71
C GLU A 80 -11.91 23.83 27.20
N ALA A 81 -12.04 23.41 28.46
CA ALA A 81 -11.24 22.32 29.01
C ALA A 81 -11.49 20.97 28.31
N LEU A 82 -12.75 20.66 27.98
CA LEU A 82 -13.13 19.45 27.25
C LEU A 82 -12.61 19.50 25.80
N LEU A 83 -12.85 20.59 25.08
CA LEU A 83 -12.35 20.79 23.72
C LEU A 83 -10.82 20.68 23.68
N GLY A 84 -10.12 21.26 24.65
CA GLY A 84 -8.66 21.13 24.77
C GLY A 84 -8.20 19.69 24.95
N LYS A 85 -8.87 18.90 25.80
CA LYS A 85 -8.57 17.46 25.97
C LYS A 85 -8.86 16.65 24.70
N LEU A 86 -9.94 16.97 24.00
CA LEU A 86 -10.29 16.31 22.74
C LEU A 86 -9.24 16.59 21.66
N ILE A 87 -8.77 17.84 21.52
CA ILE A 87 -7.68 18.19 20.60
C ILE A 87 -6.40 17.42 20.92
N GLN A 88 -5.98 17.37 22.20
CA GLN A 88 -4.82 16.59 22.61
C GLN A 88 -4.95 15.10 22.25
N THR A 89 -6.16 14.56 22.38
CA THR A 89 -6.44 13.17 21.99
C THR A 89 -6.35 12.99 20.48
N VAL A 90 -6.90 13.91 19.69
CA VAL A 90 -6.76 13.92 18.21
C VAL A 90 -5.28 13.93 17.81
N GLU A 91 -4.47 14.79 18.41
CA GLU A 91 -3.04 14.90 18.12
C GLU A 91 -2.29 13.59 18.42
N ALA A 92 -2.61 12.94 19.55
CA ALA A 92 -2.00 11.67 19.95
C ALA A 92 -2.37 10.52 19.01
N GLU A 93 -3.64 10.40 18.61
CA GLU A 93 -4.07 9.37 17.66
C GLU A 93 -3.52 9.63 16.25
N MET A 94 -3.48 10.90 15.82
CA MET A 94 -2.88 11.29 14.53
C MET A 94 -1.38 10.96 14.47
N LEU A 95 -0.65 11.05 15.59
CA LEU A 95 0.76 10.64 15.64
C LEU A 95 0.89 9.14 15.31
N GLN A 96 0.13 8.28 15.98
CA GLN A 96 0.14 6.83 15.73
C GLN A 96 -0.24 6.49 14.28
N ILE A 97 -1.23 7.18 13.72
CA ILE A 97 -1.66 6.99 12.33
C ILE A 97 -0.57 7.43 11.35
N ARG A 98 0.16 8.52 11.64
CA ARG A 98 1.28 8.98 10.81
C ARG A 98 2.48 8.03 10.88
N GLU A 99 2.75 7.41 12.02
CA GLU A 99 3.75 6.37 12.15
C GLU A 99 3.40 5.15 11.29
N ALA A 100 2.13 4.72 11.31
CA ALA A 100 1.66 3.66 10.43
C ALA A 100 1.81 4.05 8.95
N LEU A 101 1.44 5.27 8.57
CA LEU A 101 1.63 5.77 7.21
C LEU A 101 3.11 5.73 6.78
N HIS A 102 4.03 6.07 7.68
CA HIS A 102 5.46 5.98 7.41
C HIS A 102 5.91 4.55 7.11
N GLU A 103 5.44 3.57 7.87
CA GLU A 103 5.72 2.14 7.62
C GLU A 103 5.10 1.63 6.31
N LEU A 104 3.87 2.07 5.99
CA LEU A 104 3.26 1.80 4.68
C LEU A 104 4.09 2.39 3.53
N GLY A 105 4.63 3.60 3.71
CA GLY A 105 5.52 4.25 2.75
C GLY A 105 6.81 3.47 2.51
N LYS A 106 7.41 2.91 3.58
CA LYS A 106 8.57 2.00 3.47
C LYS A 106 8.21 0.73 2.70
N THR A 107 7.07 0.14 3.01
CA THR A 107 6.55 -1.08 2.37
C THR A 107 6.35 -0.85 0.87
N SER A 108 5.64 0.23 0.49
CA SER A 108 5.43 0.64 -0.90
C SER A 108 6.76 0.89 -1.63
N SER A 109 7.70 1.60 -1.00
CA SER A 109 9.02 1.85 -1.57
C SER A 109 9.84 0.57 -1.75
N ALA A 110 9.74 -0.39 -0.83
CA ALA A 110 10.42 -1.68 -0.93
C ALA A 110 9.89 -2.51 -2.10
N VAL A 111 8.58 -2.47 -2.36
CA VAL A 111 7.97 -3.11 -3.52
C VAL A 111 8.42 -2.45 -4.81
N MET A 112 8.41 -1.11 -4.90
CA MET A 112 8.87 -0.40 -6.09
C MET A 112 10.35 -0.67 -6.42
N LYS A 113 11.19 -0.87 -5.40
CA LYS A 113 12.57 -1.33 -5.60
C LYS A 113 12.62 -2.70 -6.31
N GLN A 114 11.73 -3.63 -5.96
CA GLN A 114 11.64 -4.93 -6.63
C GLN A 114 11.21 -4.81 -8.10
N VAL A 115 10.24 -3.93 -8.39
CA VAL A 115 9.84 -3.62 -9.77
C VAL A 115 11.05 -3.12 -10.56
N ASN A 116 11.78 -2.15 -10.01
CA ASN A 116 12.98 -1.60 -10.65
C ASN A 116 14.08 -2.66 -10.88
N TYR A 117 14.33 -3.54 -9.91
CA TYR A 117 15.30 -4.64 -10.09
C TYR A 117 14.89 -5.60 -11.20
N CYS A 118 13.60 -5.96 -11.28
CA CYS A 118 13.10 -6.84 -12.33
C CYS A 118 13.19 -6.18 -13.72
N LEU A 119 12.81 -4.90 -13.85
CA LEU A 119 12.90 -4.15 -15.10
C LEU A 119 14.35 -3.96 -15.55
N GLN A 120 15.26 -3.64 -14.63
CA GLN A 120 16.69 -3.56 -14.96
C GLN A 120 17.26 -4.89 -15.40
N SER A 121 16.90 -5.99 -14.72
CA SER A 121 17.31 -7.33 -15.12
C SER A 121 16.75 -7.71 -16.49
N TYR A 122 15.48 -7.41 -16.76
CA TYR A 122 14.84 -7.62 -18.05
C TYR A 122 15.57 -6.86 -19.18
N ASN A 123 15.82 -5.56 -18.99
CA ASN A 123 16.49 -4.73 -19.98
C ASN A 123 17.93 -5.19 -20.28
N LYS A 124 18.66 -5.70 -19.28
CA LYS A 124 20.00 -6.29 -19.48
C LYS A 124 19.97 -7.59 -20.28
N ASN A 125 18.89 -8.36 -20.19
CA ASN A 125 18.75 -9.61 -20.93
C ASN A 125 18.20 -9.40 -22.36
N LEU A 126 17.50 -8.29 -22.62
CA LEU A 126 17.01 -7.92 -23.95
C LEU A 126 18.13 -7.68 -24.96
N THR A 127 19.32 -7.25 -24.50
CA THR A 127 20.47 -7.04 -25.39
C THR A 127 21.11 -8.34 -25.88
N GLY A 128 20.76 -9.50 -25.28
CA GLY A 128 21.33 -10.81 -25.59
C GLY A 128 20.32 -11.87 -26.06
N SER A 129 19.01 -11.60 -26.02
CA SER A 129 17.96 -12.55 -26.39
C SER A 129 16.84 -11.89 -27.20
N SER A 130 16.19 -12.65 -28.09
CA SER A 130 15.08 -12.16 -28.90
C SER A 130 13.84 -11.89 -28.05
N VAL A 131 13.15 -10.77 -28.30
CA VAL A 131 11.87 -10.40 -27.67
C VAL A 131 10.82 -11.51 -27.78
N ALA A 132 10.86 -12.28 -28.87
CA ALA A 132 9.99 -13.43 -29.06
C ALA A 132 10.23 -14.55 -28.03
N ALA A 133 11.48 -14.77 -27.59
CA ALA A 133 11.79 -15.80 -26.59
C ALA A 133 11.20 -15.46 -25.21
N MET A 134 11.17 -14.18 -24.85
CA MET A 134 10.66 -13.72 -23.54
C MET A 134 9.14 -13.74 -23.42
N THR A 135 8.43 -13.79 -24.55
CA THR A 135 6.96 -13.81 -24.62
C THR A 135 6.39 -15.22 -24.77
N VAL A 136 7.21 -16.22 -25.12
CA VAL A 136 6.77 -17.61 -25.25
C VAL A 136 6.37 -18.17 -23.88
N CYS A 137 5.13 -18.63 -23.81
CA CYS A 137 4.64 -19.44 -22.69
C CYS A 137 4.95 -20.90 -22.97
N GLN A 138 5.62 -21.59 -22.05
CA GLN A 138 5.85 -23.03 -22.14
C GLN A 138 4.96 -23.77 -21.12
N PRO A 139 4.59 -25.04 -21.36
CA PRO A 139 3.70 -25.80 -20.47
C PRO A 139 4.15 -25.84 -19.00
N LEU A 140 5.46 -25.69 -18.75
CA LEU A 140 6.07 -25.73 -17.41
C LEU A 140 6.61 -24.38 -16.94
N ARG A 141 6.50 -23.31 -17.74
CA ARG A 141 7.14 -22.02 -17.46
C ARG A 141 6.27 -20.85 -17.94
N PRO A 142 5.73 -20.03 -17.02
CA PRO A 142 4.95 -18.86 -17.39
C PRO A 142 5.85 -17.85 -18.11
N SER A 143 5.27 -17.09 -19.03
CA SER A 143 5.98 -16.04 -19.77
C SER A 143 6.59 -15.01 -18.81
N ILE A 144 7.82 -14.56 -19.12
CA ILE A 144 8.53 -13.48 -18.41
C ILE A 144 7.70 -12.21 -18.42
N ALA A 145 7.08 -11.89 -19.57
CA ALA A 145 6.23 -10.71 -19.73
C ALA A 145 5.08 -10.72 -18.71
N VAL A 146 4.39 -11.85 -18.57
CA VAL A 146 3.29 -12.02 -17.61
C VAL A 146 3.77 -11.90 -16.17
N LEU A 147 4.95 -12.43 -15.84
CA LEU A 147 5.53 -12.31 -14.50
C LEU A 147 5.93 -10.86 -14.17
N LEU A 148 6.52 -10.15 -15.13
CA LEU A 148 6.89 -8.74 -15.00
C LEU A 148 5.67 -7.84 -14.85
N GLU A 149 4.62 -8.09 -15.64
CA GLU A 149 3.34 -7.40 -15.54
C GLU A 149 2.79 -7.54 -14.12
N LYS A 150 2.69 -8.78 -13.60
CA LYS A 150 2.20 -9.03 -12.23
C LYS A 150 2.96 -8.26 -11.15
N ILE A 151 4.30 -8.18 -11.27
CA ILE A 151 5.14 -7.46 -10.31
C ILE A 151 4.93 -5.95 -10.43
N THR A 152 4.87 -5.44 -11.65
CA THR A 152 4.64 -4.02 -11.95
C THR A 152 3.27 -3.57 -11.45
N ASP A 153 2.22 -4.33 -11.76
CA ASP A 153 0.86 -4.09 -11.27
C ASP A 153 0.80 -4.05 -9.74
N ALA A 154 1.44 -5.01 -9.07
CA ALA A 154 1.52 -5.01 -7.62
C ALA A 154 2.17 -3.71 -7.11
N GLY A 155 3.29 -3.29 -7.71
CA GLY A 155 3.96 -2.03 -7.37
C GLY A 155 3.05 -0.81 -7.53
N HIS A 156 2.33 -0.71 -8.64
CA HIS A 156 1.37 0.38 -8.86
C HIS A 156 0.24 0.38 -7.83
N LEU A 157 -0.28 -0.80 -7.46
CA LEU A 157 -1.34 -0.89 -6.45
C LEU A 157 -0.85 -0.49 -5.06
N PHE A 158 0.33 -0.95 -4.62
CA PHE A 158 0.93 -0.51 -3.35
C PHE A 158 1.15 1.00 -3.32
N HIS A 159 1.64 1.57 -4.42
CA HIS A 159 1.85 3.01 -4.52
C HIS A 159 0.55 3.79 -4.48
N THR A 160 -0.46 3.37 -5.24
CA THR A 160 -1.77 4.01 -5.29
C THR A 160 -2.44 3.97 -3.91
N GLN A 161 -2.46 2.80 -3.27
CA GLN A 161 -3.02 2.63 -1.92
C GLN A 161 -2.31 3.52 -0.89
N TYR A 162 -0.97 3.59 -0.95
CA TYR A 162 -0.20 4.49 -0.10
C TYR A 162 -0.60 5.96 -0.32
N MET A 163 -0.71 6.40 -1.57
CA MET A 163 -1.07 7.78 -1.90
C MET A 163 -2.50 8.12 -1.46
N CYS A 164 -3.46 7.22 -1.63
CA CYS A 164 -4.82 7.42 -1.12
C CYS A 164 -4.84 7.58 0.40
N LYS A 165 -4.15 6.71 1.15
CA LYS A 165 -4.09 6.81 2.61
C LYS A 165 -3.36 8.06 3.09
N LYS A 166 -2.26 8.42 2.41
CA LYS A 166 -1.54 9.68 2.66
C LYS A 166 -2.47 10.88 2.47
N TYR A 167 -3.20 10.92 1.36
CA TYR A 167 -4.15 11.98 1.08
C TYR A 167 -5.22 12.10 2.18
N TYR A 168 -5.84 11.00 2.61
CA TYR A 168 -6.83 11.05 3.68
C TYR A 168 -6.24 11.62 4.97
N ILE A 169 -5.06 11.14 5.41
CA ILE A 169 -4.40 11.60 6.64
C ILE A 169 -4.00 13.07 6.57
N GLU A 170 -3.58 13.58 5.41
CA GLU A 170 -3.22 14.98 5.22
C GLU A 170 -4.43 15.92 5.21
N ASN A 171 -5.63 15.41 4.95
CA ASN A 171 -6.87 16.20 4.87
C ASN A 171 -7.81 16.00 6.07
N VAL A 172 -7.45 15.19 7.08
CA VAL A 172 -8.25 15.12 8.32
C VAL A 172 -8.17 16.46 9.04
N ALA A 173 -9.34 17.05 9.30
CA ALA A 173 -9.48 18.23 10.14
C ALA A 173 -10.29 17.87 11.40
N TYR A 174 -9.88 18.40 12.56
CA TYR A 174 -10.54 18.10 13.85
C TYR A 174 -11.98 18.63 13.94
N ASN A 175 -12.36 19.57 13.06
CA ASN A 175 -13.68 20.17 12.99
C ASN A 175 -14.54 19.60 11.84
N ASP A 176 -14.03 18.62 11.09
CA ASP A 176 -14.71 18.01 9.96
C ASP A 176 -14.87 16.48 10.17
N VAL A 177 -16.04 16.11 10.69
CA VAL A 177 -16.42 14.72 10.96
C VAL A 177 -16.37 13.86 9.70
N ALA A 178 -16.74 14.42 8.54
CA ALA A 178 -16.82 13.66 7.29
C ALA A 178 -15.43 13.19 6.84
N THR A 179 -14.39 14.00 7.06
CA THR A 179 -13.00 13.60 6.73
C THR A 179 -12.50 12.44 7.59
N ALA A 180 -12.80 12.46 8.90
CA ALA A 180 -12.39 11.41 9.83
C ALA A 180 -13.17 10.10 9.58
N GLU A 181 -14.47 10.19 9.29
CA GLU A 181 -15.30 9.04 8.90
C GLU A 181 -14.83 8.43 7.57
N CYS A 182 -14.50 9.27 6.58
CA CYS A 182 -13.96 8.80 5.31
C CYS A 182 -12.64 8.04 5.49
N LEU A 183 -11.73 8.54 6.32
CA LEU A 183 -10.49 7.83 6.67
C LEU A 183 -10.79 6.46 7.32
N ALA A 184 -11.69 6.43 8.30
CA ALA A 184 -12.04 5.20 9.01
C ALA A 184 -12.63 4.13 8.09
N ASN A 185 -13.58 4.51 7.24
CA ASN A 185 -14.25 3.61 6.30
C ASN A 185 -13.29 3.01 5.26
N ASN A 186 -12.23 3.74 4.89
CA ASN A 186 -11.28 3.32 3.86
C ASN A 186 -9.94 2.82 4.42
N TRP A 187 -9.76 2.79 5.74
CA TRP A 187 -8.47 2.43 6.34
C TRP A 187 -8.04 1.01 6.01
N LEU A 188 -8.93 0.05 6.21
CA LEU A 188 -8.69 -1.37 5.97
C LEU A 188 -8.98 -1.82 4.53
N ASP A 189 -9.40 -0.92 3.64
CA ASP A 189 -9.67 -1.32 2.26
C ASP A 189 -8.38 -1.69 1.52
N THR A 190 -8.24 -2.98 1.25
CA THR A 190 -7.14 -3.60 0.51
C THR A 190 -7.62 -4.54 -0.60
N LYS A 191 -8.91 -4.56 -0.92
CA LYS A 191 -9.54 -5.59 -1.77
C LYS A 191 -8.83 -5.79 -3.11
N THR A 192 -8.50 -4.69 -3.78
CA THR A 192 -7.80 -4.71 -5.08
C THR A 192 -6.37 -5.26 -4.94
N LEU A 193 -5.68 -4.90 -3.86
CA LEU A 193 -4.32 -5.37 -3.59
C LEU A 193 -4.30 -6.87 -3.25
N ASP A 194 -5.25 -7.32 -2.43
CA ASP A 194 -5.38 -8.73 -2.03
C ASP A 194 -5.67 -9.62 -3.23
N LYS A 195 -6.58 -9.18 -4.10
CA LYS A 195 -6.91 -9.88 -5.35
C LYS A 195 -5.69 -10.02 -6.24
N GLN A 196 -4.87 -8.98 -6.39
CA GLN A 196 -3.67 -9.03 -7.23
C GLN A 196 -2.60 -9.99 -6.67
N ILE A 197 -2.39 -9.99 -5.36
CA ILE A 197 -1.26 -10.71 -4.75
C ILE A 197 -1.59 -12.16 -4.43
N THR A 198 -2.81 -12.43 -3.96
CA THR A 198 -3.24 -13.77 -3.53
C THR A 198 -4.08 -14.50 -4.57
N GLY A 199 -4.59 -13.78 -5.59
CA GLY A 199 -5.56 -14.32 -6.55
C GLY A 199 -6.97 -14.52 -5.94
N LYS A 200 -7.18 -14.12 -4.69
CA LYS A 200 -8.45 -14.19 -3.97
C LYS A 200 -8.73 -12.82 -3.33
N SER A 201 -9.99 -12.39 -3.33
CA SER A 201 -10.37 -11.26 -2.46
C SER A 201 -10.39 -11.81 -1.03
N MET A 202 -9.53 -11.31 -0.14
CA MET A 202 -9.75 -11.52 1.29
C MET A 202 -10.93 -10.62 1.68
N ALA A 203 -11.94 -11.24 2.27
CA ALA A 203 -13.17 -10.58 2.73
C ALA A 203 -12.98 -10.08 4.15
#